data_AF-A0A8H3J686-F1
#
_entry.id   AF-A0A8H3J686-F1
#
_cell.length_a   1.000
_cell.length_b   1.000
_cell.length_c   1.000
_cell.angle_alpha   90.00
_cell.angle_beta   90.00
_cell.angle_gamma   90.00
#
_symmetry.space_group_name_H-M   'P 1'
#
loop_
_entity.id
_entity.type
_entity.pdbx_description
1 polymer ?
#
loop_
_entity_poly.entity_id
_entity_poly.type
_entity_poly.pdbx_seq_one_letter_code
_entity_poly.pdbx_strand_id
1 'polypeptide(L)'
;MPTMDPEMAALAKAWVHWGLKIINKAKELDRKAERQAALNLNLGARATMANNFPSFLDTSSSTGSSSSVPRLAPSPIAQQQQQQQQINNNGNGAGMNGLPMAAGQQADVNFLFQKLVELSEVLKENREKTAGIIAGAEELATRAAAKGASPSLQEANAEVSAARIADLERQLAREQNKTRILLDEQKENIKLIGEYEHHLGEIVKDVRDFSYNTKTRETSIARHYNKLLQDEKDAHLAARLEKDDWHAKFMRTVDMLREAYRLRCEEEEVPIRVIAGLQNEVRAYRSCLGMEAEKPEEEFGWEILKDVPNGSGEP
;
A
#
# COMPACT_ATOMS: atom_id res chain seq x y z
N MET A 1 15.46 -51.23 6.61
CA MET A 1 14.71 -49.97 6.43
C MET A 1 13.43 -50.10 7.24
N PRO A 2 13.21 -49.26 8.26
CA PRO A 2 12.02 -49.37 9.08
C PRO A 2 10.82 -48.86 8.27
N THR A 3 9.83 -49.72 8.11
CA THR A 3 8.55 -49.40 7.47
C THR A 3 7.83 -48.37 8.33
N MET A 4 7.62 -47.17 7.79
CA MET A 4 6.84 -46.12 8.44
C MET A 4 5.44 -46.66 8.76
N ASP A 5 4.98 -46.46 10.00
CA ASP A 5 3.65 -46.86 10.43
C ASP A 5 2.57 -46.29 9.49
N PRO A 6 1.57 -47.09 9.07
CA PRO A 6 0.56 -46.68 8.09
C PRO A 6 -0.25 -45.45 8.52
N GLU A 7 -0.40 -45.21 9.83
CA GLU A 7 -1.03 -43.99 10.37
C GLU A 7 -0.20 -42.72 10.11
N MET A 8 1.12 -42.78 10.26
CA MET A 8 2.00 -41.63 10.00
C MET A 8 2.01 -41.26 8.51
N ALA A 9 1.92 -42.25 7.62
CA ALA A 9 1.76 -42.02 6.19
C ALA A 9 0.41 -41.36 5.84
N ALA A 10 -0.66 -41.70 6.57
CA ALA A 10 -1.98 -41.08 6.39
C ALA A 10 -1.99 -39.62 6.86
N LEU A 11 -1.37 -39.33 8.01
CA LEU A 11 -1.23 -37.97 8.53
C LEU A 11 -0.40 -37.07 7.60
N ALA A 12 0.71 -37.57 7.06
CA ALA A 12 1.52 -36.83 6.11
C ALA A 12 0.73 -36.44 4.83
N LYS A 13 -0.09 -37.36 4.30
CA LYS A 13 -0.96 -37.09 3.15
C LYS A 13 -2.05 -36.06 3.47
N ALA A 14 -2.64 -36.15 4.67
CA ALA A 14 -3.65 -35.19 5.12
C ALA A 14 -3.06 -33.78 5.25
N TRP A 15 -1.84 -33.66 5.79
CA TRP A 15 -1.12 -32.40 5.92
C TRP A 15 -0.82 -31.76 4.56
N VAL A 16 -0.30 -32.53 3.60
CA VAL A 16 -0.02 -32.05 2.24
C VAL A 16 -1.31 -31.58 1.56
N HIS A 17 -2.38 -32.35 1.66
CA HIS A 17 -3.67 -32.00 1.07
C HIS A 17 -4.29 -30.74 1.70
N TRP A 18 -4.16 -30.57 3.02
CA TRP A 18 -4.61 -29.38 3.72
C TRP A 18 -3.80 -28.13 3.31
N GLY A 19 -2.47 -28.25 3.23
CA GLY A 19 -1.61 -27.19 2.73
C GLY A 19 -1.96 -26.77 1.29
N LEU A 20 -2.23 -27.73 0.41
CA LEU A 20 -2.62 -27.46 -0.98
C LEU A 20 -3.98 -26.72 -1.06
N LYS A 21 -4.93 -27.06 -0.19
CA LYS A 21 -6.23 -26.37 -0.10
C LYS A 21 -6.06 -24.90 0.31
N ILE A 22 -5.18 -24.61 1.27
CA ILE A 22 -4.91 -23.24 1.73
C ILE A 22 -4.29 -22.42 0.60
N ILE A 23 -3.29 -22.95 -0.09
CA ILE A 23 -2.62 -22.27 -1.20
C ILE A 23 -3.63 -21.96 -2.32
N ASN A 24 -4.50 -22.91 -2.65
CA ASN A 24 -5.54 -22.69 -3.67
C ASN A 24 -6.57 -21.64 -3.24
N LYS A 25 -6.96 -21.63 -1.97
CA LYS A 25 -7.89 -20.62 -1.42
C LYS A 25 -7.27 -19.22 -1.47
N ALA A 26 -5.99 -19.09 -1.11
CA ALA A 26 -5.27 -17.82 -1.18
C ALA A 26 -5.21 -17.27 -2.62
N LYS A 27 -4.86 -18.12 -3.60
CA LYS A 27 -4.84 -17.76 -5.03
C LYS A 27 -6.22 -17.37 -5.58
N GLU A 28 -7.30 -17.88 -5.00
CA GLU A 28 -8.66 -17.53 -5.41
C GLU A 28 -9.08 -16.17 -4.84
N LEU A 29 -8.71 -15.87 -3.59
CA LEU A 29 -8.94 -14.58 -2.97
C LEU A 29 -8.17 -13.46 -3.68
N ASP A 30 -6.93 -13.71 -4.08
CA ASP A 30 -6.10 -12.75 -4.81
C ASP A 30 -6.71 -12.41 -6.18
N ARG A 31 -7.11 -13.42 -6.96
CA ARG A 31 -7.87 -13.23 -8.22
C ARG A 31 -9.18 -12.47 -8.03
N LYS A 32 -9.87 -12.65 -6.90
CA LYS A 32 -11.09 -11.87 -6.59
C LYS A 32 -10.75 -10.42 -6.28
N ALA A 33 -9.67 -10.16 -5.56
CA ALA A 33 -9.21 -8.80 -5.25
C ALA A 33 -8.80 -8.05 -6.54
N GLU A 34 -8.07 -8.70 -7.44
CA GLU A 34 -7.69 -8.13 -8.74
C GLU A 34 -8.92 -7.79 -9.60
N ARG A 35 -9.93 -8.68 -9.64
CA ARG A 35 -11.19 -8.41 -10.36
C ARG A 35 -11.96 -7.23 -9.77
N GLN A 36 -11.99 -7.10 -8.44
CA GLN A 36 -12.62 -5.95 -7.79
C GLN A 36 -11.86 -4.65 -8.04
N ALA A 37 -10.53 -4.69 -8.07
CA ALA A 37 -9.70 -3.54 -8.44
C ALA A 37 -9.95 -3.10 -9.89
N ALA A 38 -10.04 -4.05 -10.82
CA ALA A 38 -10.33 -3.76 -12.23
C ALA A 38 -11.72 -3.14 -12.44
N LEU A 39 -12.73 -3.61 -11.70
CA LEU A 39 -14.08 -3.02 -11.74
C LEU A 39 -14.10 -1.58 -11.21
N ASN A 40 -13.37 -1.31 -10.11
CA ASN A 40 -13.24 0.05 -9.57
C ASN A 40 -12.49 1.00 -10.52
N LEU A 41 -11.44 0.52 -11.18
CA LEU A 41 -10.72 1.30 -12.20
C LEU A 41 -11.59 1.64 -13.41
N ASN A 42 -12.44 0.71 -13.87
CA ASN A 42 -13.34 0.94 -15.00
C ASN A 42 -14.47 1.94 -14.65
N LEU A 43 -14.99 1.91 -13.41
CA LEU A 43 -15.92 2.94 -12.93
C LEU A 43 -15.25 4.33 -12.82
N GLY A 44 -13.99 4.38 -12.37
CA GLY A 44 -13.22 5.62 -12.32
C GLY A 44 -12.94 6.21 -13.70
N ALA A 45 -12.59 5.37 -14.69
CA ALA A 45 -12.31 5.81 -16.06
C ALA A 45 -13.56 6.31 -16.81
N ARG A 46 -14.75 5.74 -16.53
CA ARG A 46 -16.01 6.17 -17.15
C ARG A 46 -16.54 7.50 -16.59
N ALA A 47 -16.13 7.87 -15.37
CA ALA A 47 -16.47 9.16 -14.77
C ALA A 47 -15.65 10.34 -15.34
N THR A 48 -14.43 10.08 -15.84
CA THR A 48 -13.54 11.13 -16.38
C THR A 48 -13.86 11.54 -17.82
N MET A 49 -14.57 10.69 -18.58
CA MET A 49 -14.88 10.94 -20.00
C MET A 49 -16.15 11.79 -20.22
N ALA A 50 -16.88 12.15 -19.16
CA ALA A 50 -18.18 12.83 -19.26
C ALA A 50 -18.15 14.35 -19.01
N ASN A 51 -16.99 14.93 -18.66
CA ASN A 51 -16.87 16.36 -18.34
C ASN A 51 -16.02 17.12 -19.35
N ASN A 52 -16.57 17.32 -20.55
CA ASN A 52 -16.08 18.34 -21.49
C ASN A 52 -16.79 19.67 -21.19
N PHE A 53 -16.14 20.57 -20.44
CA PHE A 53 -16.54 21.98 -20.34
C PHE A 53 -15.77 22.82 -21.37
N PRO A 54 -16.40 23.80 -22.06
CA PRO A 54 -15.71 24.66 -23.01
C PRO A 54 -14.89 25.73 -22.25
N SER A 55 -13.59 25.79 -22.55
CA SER A 55 -12.66 26.78 -22.02
C SER A 55 -12.86 28.13 -22.74
N PHE A 56 -13.58 29.06 -22.11
CA PHE A 56 -13.59 30.47 -22.47
C PHE A 56 -12.47 31.17 -21.70
N LEU A 57 -11.29 31.30 -22.28
CA LEU A 57 -10.39 32.44 -22.05
C LEU A 57 -9.27 32.42 -23.11
N ASP A 58 -9.48 33.21 -24.16
CA ASP A 58 -8.45 33.71 -25.05
C ASP A 58 -8.02 35.09 -24.51
N THR A 59 -6.75 35.25 -24.15
CA THR A 59 -6.10 36.56 -24.08
C THR A 59 -4.63 36.38 -24.41
N SER A 60 -4.27 37.08 -25.47
CA SER A 60 -3.02 37.15 -26.20
C SER A 60 -1.76 37.47 -25.40
N SER A 61 -0.66 36.93 -25.97
CA SER A 61 0.71 37.46 -26.04
C SER A 61 1.60 37.47 -24.78
N SER A 62 2.50 36.49 -24.68
CA SER A 62 3.96 36.75 -24.73
C SER A 62 4.77 35.45 -24.79
N THR A 63 5.66 35.42 -25.77
CA THR A 63 6.75 34.48 -26.06
C THR A 63 7.51 33.99 -24.82
N GLY A 64 7.74 32.66 -24.70
CA GLY A 64 8.64 32.11 -23.69
C GLY A 64 8.56 30.59 -23.56
N SER A 65 9.41 29.88 -24.30
CA SER A 65 9.69 28.46 -24.13
C SER A 65 10.25 28.15 -22.73
N SER A 66 9.69 27.17 -22.01
CA SER A 66 10.46 26.18 -21.25
C SER A 66 9.57 25.14 -20.54
N SER A 67 9.94 23.87 -20.77
CA SER A 67 9.90 22.74 -19.82
C SER A 67 8.57 22.38 -19.12
N SER A 68 7.92 21.38 -19.71
CA SER A 68 7.12 20.37 -19.02
C SER A 68 7.94 19.63 -17.94
N VAL A 69 7.57 19.80 -16.68
CA VAL A 69 8.02 18.92 -15.57
C VAL A 69 6.95 17.86 -15.30
N PRO A 70 7.23 16.55 -15.46
CA PRO A 70 6.37 15.50 -14.93
C PRO A 70 6.64 15.34 -13.43
N ARG A 71 5.63 15.59 -12.59
CA ARG A 71 5.69 15.30 -11.15
C ARG A 71 5.63 13.77 -10.95
N LEU A 72 6.75 13.19 -10.54
CA LEU A 72 6.85 11.81 -10.05
C LEU A 72 6.31 11.71 -8.61
N ALA A 73 5.59 10.63 -8.32
CA ALA A 73 5.10 10.27 -6.99
C ALA A 73 6.26 9.86 -6.04
N PRO A 74 6.18 10.14 -4.73
CA PRO A 74 7.21 9.72 -3.79
C PRO A 74 7.02 8.25 -3.38
N SER A 75 8.02 7.40 -3.67
CA SER A 75 8.15 6.05 -3.13
C SER A 75 8.74 6.08 -1.71
N PRO A 76 8.31 5.20 -0.77
CA PRO A 76 8.90 5.11 0.56
C PRO A 76 10.22 4.32 0.52
N ILE A 77 11.32 4.97 0.90
CA ILE A 77 12.59 4.31 1.20
C ILE A 77 12.52 3.79 2.65
N ALA A 78 12.57 2.47 2.80
CA ALA A 78 13.03 1.80 4.00
C ALA A 78 14.45 1.29 3.69
N GLN A 79 15.46 1.83 4.37
CA GLN A 79 16.76 1.19 4.46
C GLN A 79 17.44 1.61 5.76
N GLN A 80 17.40 0.69 6.72
CA GLN A 80 18.29 0.63 7.86
C GLN A 80 19.08 -0.67 7.73
N GLN A 81 20.34 -0.59 8.16
CA GLN A 81 21.29 -1.66 8.52
C GLN A 81 22.42 -2.05 7.55
N GLN A 82 23.61 -1.75 8.08
CA GLN A 82 24.74 -2.64 8.34
C GLN A 82 25.82 -2.76 7.27
N GLN A 83 26.93 -2.08 7.58
CA GLN A 83 28.25 -2.34 7.05
C GLN A 83 29.10 -2.91 8.20
N GLN A 84 29.47 -4.19 8.12
CA GLN A 84 30.54 -4.79 8.91
C GLN A 84 31.43 -5.64 7.99
N GLN A 85 32.67 -5.18 7.88
CA GLN A 85 33.95 -5.89 7.76
C GLN A 85 33.97 -7.27 7.09
N GLN A 86 34.69 -7.38 5.97
CA GLN A 86 35.37 -8.62 5.59
C GLN A 86 36.83 -8.38 5.24
N ILE A 87 37.67 -9.21 5.87
CA ILE A 87 39.11 -9.30 5.76
C ILE A 87 39.47 -10.18 4.56
N ASN A 88 40.47 -9.70 3.83
CA ASN A 88 41.35 -10.34 2.86
C ASN A 88 41.52 -11.87 2.98
N ASN A 89 41.36 -12.61 1.87
CA ASN A 89 42.42 -13.53 1.45
C ASN A 89 42.40 -13.89 -0.03
N ASN A 90 43.62 -13.90 -0.57
CA ASN A 90 44.06 -14.10 -1.93
C ASN A 90 44.13 -15.60 -2.30
N GLY A 91 43.68 -16.00 -3.50
CA GLY A 91 43.68 -17.40 -3.92
C GLY A 91 43.28 -17.66 -5.37
N ASN A 92 44.07 -17.12 -6.30
CA ASN A 92 44.35 -17.56 -7.67
C ASN A 92 43.57 -18.79 -8.24
N GLY A 93 42.74 -18.57 -9.26
CA GLY A 93 42.11 -19.64 -10.05
C GLY A 93 41.26 -19.08 -11.20
N ALA A 94 41.90 -18.78 -12.33
CA ALA A 94 41.28 -18.24 -13.52
C ALA A 94 40.40 -19.26 -14.27
N GLY A 95 39.23 -18.80 -14.73
CA GLY A 95 38.61 -19.25 -15.99
C GLY A 95 37.59 -20.39 -15.92
N MET A 96 36.31 -20.06 -15.74
CA MET A 96 35.26 -20.43 -16.71
C MET A 96 33.98 -19.65 -16.44
N ASN A 97 33.46 -19.05 -17.50
CA ASN A 97 32.20 -18.31 -17.57
C ASN A 97 31.00 -19.05 -16.95
N GLY A 98 30.31 -18.37 -16.05
CA GLY A 98 28.89 -18.00 -16.17
C GLY A 98 27.92 -19.00 -16.79
N LEU A 99 27.39 -19.90 -15.96
CA LEU A 99 25.96 -20.27 -15.97
C LEU A 99 25.48 -20.36 -14.51
N PRO A 100 24.28 -19.85 -14.17
CA PRO A 100 23.73 -19.97 -12.83
C PRO A 100 23.35 -21.44 -12.61
N MET A 101 24.28 -22.22 -12.06
CA MET A 101 24.05 -23.60 -11.63
C MET A 101 23.06 -23.60 -10.47
N ALA A 102 21.98 -24.37 -10.61
CA ALA A 102 20.89 -24.44 -9.66
C ALA A 102 21.41 -24.81 -8.25
N ALA A 103 21.01 -24.02 -7.25
CA ALA A 103 21.45 -24.10 -5.85
C ALA A 103 21.31 -25.49 -5.19
N GLY A 104 20.54 -26.42 -5.77
CA GLY A 104 20.40 -27.79 -5.27
C GLY A 104 21.57 -28.73 -5.61
N GLN A 105 22.28 -28.52 -6.74
CA GLN A 105 23.36 -29.43 -7.16
C GLN A 105 24.64 -29.25 -6.33
N GLN A 106 24.92 -28.05 -5.83
CA GLN A 106 26.09 -27.83 -4.96
C GLN A 106 25.86 -28.37 -3.53
N ALA A 107 24.61 -28.31 -3.05
CA ALA A 107 24.25 -28.86 -1.74
C ALA A 107 24.38 -30.39 -1.69
N ASP A 108 23.97 -31.07 -2.76
CA ASP A 108 24.07 -32.53 -2.87
C ASP A 108 25.53 -33.02 -2.99
N VAL A 109 26.37 -32.32 -3.78
CA VAL A 109 27.81 -32.63 -3.87
C VAL A 109 28.50 -32.48 -2.52
N ASN A 110 28.18 -31.43 -1.76
CA ASN A 110 28.73 -31.25 -0.42
C ASN A 110 28.24 -32.34 0.56
N PHE A 111 26.97 -32.75 0.47
CA PHE A 111 26.40 -33.83 1.29
C PHE A 111 27.05 -35.18 1.01
N LEU A 112 27.26 -35.52 -0.27
CA LEU A 112 27.93 -36.76 -0.68
C LEU A 112 29.38 -36.80 -0.17
N PHE A 113 30.10 -35.68 -0.23
CA PHE A 113 31.47 -35.60 0.27
C PHE A 113 31.53 -35.84 1.79
N GLN A 114 30.58 -35.28 2.53
CA GLN A 114 30.48 -35.46 3.97
C GLN A 114 30.19 -36.91 4.36
N LYS A 115 29.32 -37.59 3.60
CA LYS A 115 29.03 -39.02 3.79
C LYS A 115 30.21 -39.93 3.43
N LEU A 116 31.02 -39.56 2.44
CA LEU A 116 32.20 -40.32 2.04
C LEU A 116 33.31 -40.23 3.09
N VAL A 117 33.49 -39.05 3.71
CA VAL A 117 34.39 -38.86 4.85
C VAL A 117 33.93 -39.69 6.05
N GLU A 118 32.63 -39.66 6.38
CA GLU A 118 32.05 -40.46 7.47
C GLU A 118 32.26 -41.97 7.26
N LEU A 119 32.02 -42.47 6.04
CA LEU A 119 32.26 -43.89 5.70
C LEU A 119 33.75 -44.26 5.82
N SER A 120 34.66 -43.34 5.47
CA SER A 120 36.10 -43.56 5.60
C SER A 120 36.54 -43.67 7.07
N GLU A 121 35.90 -42.92 7.96
CA GLU A 121 36.14 -42.96 9.40
C GLU A 121 35.66 -44.28 9.99
N VAL A 122 34.46 -44.74 9.60
CA VAL A 122 33.93 -46.06 10.00
C VAL A 122 34.81 -47.21 9.50
N LEU A 123 35.35 -47.13 8.28
CA LEU A 123 36.28 -48.13 7.75
C LEU A 123 37.61 -48.15 8.50
N LYS A 124 38.11 -46.98 8.92
CA LYS A 124 39.32 -46.88 9.76
C LYS A 124 39.07 -47.49 11.14
N GLU A 125 37.95 -47.17 11.77
CA GLU A 125 37.53 -47.75 13.06
C GLU A 125 37.37 -49.28 12.96
N ASN A 126 36.82 -49.78 11.85
CA ASN A 126 36.66 -51.23 11.63
C ASN A 126 38.00 -51.96 11.48
N ARG A 127 38.99 -51.34 10.80
CA ARG A 127 40.35 -51.87 10.74
C ARG A 127 41.02 -51.89 12.11
N GLU A 128 40.85 -50.84 12.90
CA GLU A 128 41.41 -50.76 14.25
C GLU A 128 40.79 -51.80 15.19
N LYS A 129 39.46 -51.98 15.15
CA LYS A 129 38.76 -53.04 15.88
C LYS A 129 39.25 -54.44 15.46
N THR A 130 39.41 -54.67 14.16
CA THR A 130 39.89 -55.95 13.64
C THR A 130 41.35 -56.22 14.06
N ALA A 131 42.20 -55.19 14.03
CA ALA A 131 43.57 -55.28 14.53
C ALA A 131 43.62 -55.60 16.04
N GLY A 132 42.74 -54.99 16.83
CA GLY A 132 42.62 -55.29 18.27
C GLY A 132 42.15 -56.73 18.54
N ILE A 133 41.23 -57.25 17.73
CA ILE A 133 40.77 -58.65 17.83
C ILE A 133 41.89 -59.63 17.47
N ILE A 134 42.64 -59.36 16.40
CA ILE A 134 43.77 -60.20 15.98
C ILE A 134 44.86 -60.19 17.05
N ALA A 135 45.22 -59.02 17.58
CA ALA A 135 46.20 -58.91 18.66
C ALA A 135 45.74 -59.66 19.94
N GLY A 136 44.46 -59.54 20.31
CA GLY A 136 43.89 -60.29 21.43
C GLY A 136 43.84 -61.81 21.19
N ALA A 137 43.61 -62.25 19.95
CA ALA A 137 43.65 -63.65 19.56
C ALA A 137 45.08 -64.22 19.56
N GLU A 138 46.08 -63.43 19.13
CA GLU A 138 47.50 -63.79 19.20
C GLU A 138 47.98 -63.87 20.66
N GLU A 139 47.55 -62.96 21.53
CA GLU A 139 47.82 -63.02 22.97
C GLU A 139 47.17 -64.25 23.62
N LEU A 140 45.94 -64.60 23.21
CA LEU A 140 45.25 -65.79 23.72
C LEU A 140 45.92 -67.07 23.22
N ALA A 141 46.35 -67.12 21.96
CA ALA A 141 47.04 -68.27 21.37
C ALA A 141 48.43 -68.48 22.00
N THR A 142 49.19 -67.40 22.22
CA THR A 142 50.50 -67.46 22.90
C THR A 142 50.35 -67.81 24.38
N ARG A 143 49.30 -67.32 25.07
CA ARG A 143 49.00 -67.70 26.46
C ARG A 143 48.55 -69.15 26.59
N ALA A 144 47.76 -69.67 25.64
CA ALA A 144 47.35 -71.07 25.59
C ALA A 144 48.51 -72.02 25.27
N ALA A 145 49.47 -71.59 24.45
CA ALA A 145 50.68 -72.36 24.16
C ALA A 145 51.71 -72.32 25.31
N ALA A 146 51.83 -71.20 26.03
CA ALA A 146 52.82 -71.02 27.10
C ALA A 146 52.42 -71.59 28.46
N LYS A 147 51.11 -71.73 28.73
CA LYS A 147 50.59 -72.33 29.96
C LYS A 147 49.91 -73.66 29.63
N GLY A 148 50.69 -74.74 29.59
CA GLY A 148 50.19 -76.13 29.51
C GLY A 148 49.39 -76.59 30.75
N ALA A 149 48.60 -75.71 31.36
CA ALA A 149 47.71 -75.99 32.45
C ALA A 149 46.31 -75.59 31.99
N SER A 150 45.49 -76.59 31.67
CA SER A 150 44.06 -76.40 31.53
C SER A 150 43.53 -75.90 32.90
N PRO A 151 43.03 -74.66 33.00
CA PRO A 151 42.24 -74.30 34.17
C PRO A 151 41.08 -75.29 34.27
N SER A 152 40.67 -75.66 35.48
CA SER A 152 39.48 -76.50 35.61
C SER A 152 38.34 -75.82 34.85
N LEU A 153 37.68 -76.54 33.95
CA LEU A 153 36.75 -75.97 32.97
C LEU A 153 35.62 -75.17 33.62
N GLN A 154 35.40 -75.41 34.91
CA GLN A 154 34.42 -74.79 35.79
C GLN A 154 34.88 -73.42 36.33
N GLU A 155 36.16 -73.27 36.65
CA GLU A 155 36.76 -72.00 37.08
C GLU A 155 36.95 -71.04 35.90
N ALA A 156 37.35 -71.56 34.74
CA ALA A 156 37.38 -70.80 33.49
C ALA A 156 35.97 -70.38 33.04
N ASN A 157 34.95 -71.24 33.19
CA ASN A 157 33.56 -70.84 32.92
C ASN A 157 33.07 -69.77 33.91
N ALA A 158 33.42 -69.87 35.19
CA ALA A 158 33.05 -68.88 36.19
C ALA A 158 33.70 -67.51 35.91
N GLU A 159 35.00 -67.47 35.60
CA GLU A 159 35.68 -66.22 35.20
C GLU A 159 35.15 -65.65 33.89
N VAL A 160 34.92 -66.47 32.87
CA VAL A 160 34.35 -66.02 31.58
C VAL A 160 32.92 -65.47 31.78
N SER A 161 32.13 -66.09 32.65
CA SER A 161 30.78 -65.61 32.98
C SER A 161 30.81 -64.32 33.79
N ALA A 162 31.73 -64.17 34.76
CA ALA A 162 31.91 -62.95 35.53
C ALA A 162 32.41 -61.77 34.66
N ALA A 163 33.35 -62.03 33.74
CA ALA A 163 33.81 -61.05 32.77
C ALA A 163 32.69 -60.61 31.82
N ARG A 164 31.86 -61.56 31.34
CA ARG A 164 30.68 -61.27 30.51
C ARG A 164 29.66 -60.40 31.25
N ILE A 165 29.43 -60.67 32.54
CA ILE A 165 28.51 -59.88 33.38
C ILE A 165 29.06 -58.46 33.56
N ALA A 166 30.35 -58.30 33.89
CA ALA A 166 30.98 -56.99 34.01
C ALA A 166 30.95 -56.19 32.70
N ASP A 167 31.14 -56.85 31.55
CA ASP A 167 31.03 -56.21 30.23
C ASP A 167 29.59 -55.78 29.93
N LEU A 168 28.60 -56.61 30.25
CA LEU A 168 27.17 -56.28 30.09
C LEU A 168 26.76 -55.12 31.01
N GLU A 169 27.23 -55.08 32.25
CA GLU A 169 27.01 -53.96 33.16
C GLU A 169 27.64 -52.67 32.65
N ARG A 170 28.84 -52.75 32.08
CA ARG A 170 29.52 -51.60 31.46
C ARG A 170 28.79 -51.14 30.19
N GLN A 171 28.22 -52.05 29.41
CA GLN A 171 27.35 -51.71 28.27
C GLN A 171 26.05 -51.07 28.74
N LEU A 172 25.40 -51.61 29.77
CA LEU A 172 24.19 -51.07 30.36
C LEU A 172 24.43 -49.63 30.88
N ALA A 173 25.53 -49.39 31.60
CA ALA A 173 25.90 -48.06 32.09
C ALA A 173 26.15 -47.06 30.94
N ARG A 174 26.76 -47.52 29.84
CA ARG A 174 26.94 -46.69 28.63
C ARG A 174 25.60 -46.33 27.98
N GLU A 175 24.69 -47.29 27.82
CA GLU A 175 23.38 -47.05 27.23
C GLU A 175 22.48 -46.19 28.13
N GLN A 176 22.55 -46.36 29.45
CA GLN A 176 21.86 -45.49 30.40
C GLN A 176 22.37 -44.04 30.33
N ASN A 177 23.68 -43.83 30.22
CA ASN A 177 24.23 -42.48 30.06
C ASN A 177 23.82 -41.84 28.71
N LYS A 178 23.83 -42.61 27.62
CA LYS A 178 23.32 -42.13 26.32
C LYS A 178 21.84 -41.76 26.40
N THR A 179 21.03 -42.62 27.02
CA THR A 179 19.59 -42.36 27.20
C THR A 179 19.37 -41.07 28.01
N ARG A 180 20.16 -40.85 29.07
CA ARG A 180 20.10 -39.61 29.84
C ARG A 180 20.40 -38.37 28.99
N ILE A 181 21.47 -38.41 28.19
CA ILE A 181 21.85 -37.30 27.30
C ILE A 181 20.74 -37.02 26.29
N LEU A 182 20.24 -38.06 25.62
CA LEU A 182 19.15 -37.92 24.64
C LEU A 182 17.87 -37.36 25.26
N LEU A 183 17.54 -37.72 26.50
CA LEU A 183 16.39 -37.16 27.21
C LEU A 183 16.59 -35.68 27.55
N ASP A 184 17.80 -35.26 27.89
CA ASP A 184 18.09 -33.85 28.17
C ASP A 184 18.09 -33.02 26.88
N GLU A 185 18.65 -33.54 25.78
CA GLU A 185 18.52 -32.94 24.43
C GLU A 185 17.06 -32.87 23.97
N GLN A 186 16.25 -33.89 24.26
CA GLN A 186 14.82 -33.88 23.94
C GLN A 186 14.08 -32.77 24.69
N LYS A 187 14.38 -32.56 25.99
CA LYS A 187 13.80 -31.46 26.77
C LYS A 187 14.18 -30.10 26.18
N GLU A 188 15.42 -29.92 25.79
CA GLU A 188 15.90 -28.68 25.16
C GLU A 188 15.22 -28.44 23.81
N ASN A 189 15.11 -29.47 22.96
CA ASN A 189 14.39 -29.39 21.69
C ASN A 189 12.92 -29.04 21.87
N ILE A 190 12.22 -29.63 22.84
CA ILE A 190 10.81 -29.30 23.13
C ILE A 190 10.69 -27.84 23.59
N LYS A 191 11.61 -27.37 24.43
CA LYS A 191 11.65 -25.97 24.85
C LYS A 191 11.82 -25.03 23.66
N LEU A 192 12.79 -25.33 22.79
CA LEU A 192 13.05 -24.53 21.59
C LEU A 192 11.83 -24.52 20.64
N ILE A 193 11.15 -25.66 20.46
CA ILE A 193 9.90 -25.72 19.69
C ILE A 193 8.85 -24.80 20.31
N GLY A 194 8.68 -24.80 21.63
CA GLY A 194 7.74 -23.90 22.31
C GLY A 194 8.07 -22.42 22.13
N GLU A 195 9.34 -22.05 22.15
CA GLU A 195 9.79 -20.67 21.87
C GLU A 195 9.51 -20.27 20.41
N TYR A 196 9.76 -21.17 19.45
CA TYR A 196 9.41 -20.92 18.05
C TYR A 196 7.92 -20.78 17.83
N GLU A 197 7.10 -21.64 18.44
CA GLU A 197 5.65 -21.54 18.36
C GLU A 197 5.13 -20.22 18.92
N HIS A 198 5.71 -19.76 20.04
CA HIS A 198 5.39 -18.48 20.63
C HIS A 198 5.71 -17.32 19.68
N HIS A 199 6.96 -17.23 19.19
CA HIS A 199 7.38 -16.16 18.29
C HIS A 199 6.67 -16.20 16.93
N LEU A 200 6.40 -17.39 16.38
CA LEU A 200 5.56 -17.52 15.18
C LEU A 200 4.14 -17.02 15.44
N GLY A 201 3.59 -17.28 16.63
CA GLY A 201 2.30 -16.74 17.06
C GLY A 201 2.29 -15.21 17.08
N GLU A 202 3.34 -14.59 17.61
CA GLU A 202 3.51 -13.13 17.62
C GLU A 202 3.66 -12.56 16.21
N ILE A 203 4.56 -13.12 15.38
CA ILE A 203 4.78 -12.66 14.00
C ILE A 203 3.48 -12.76 13.18
N VAL A 204 2.72 -13.85 13.32
CA VAL A 204 1.44 -14.00 12.61
C VAL A 204 0.42 -12.96 13.05
N LYS A 205 0.38 -12.61 14.34
CA LYS A 205 -0.47 -11.54 14.85
C LYS A 205 -0.04 -10.18 14.28
N ASP A 206 1.25 -9.87 14.33
CA ASP A 206 1.79 -8.61 13.83
C ASP A 206 1.56 -8.44 12.33
N VAL A 207 1.75 -9.49 11.53
CA VAL A 207 1.45 -9.49 10.08
C VAL A 207 -0.04 -9.23 9.83
N ARG A 208 -0.92 -9.85 10.61
CA ARG A 208 -2.37 -9.63 10.51
C ARG A 208 -2.73 -8.18 10.84
N ASP A 209 -2.21 -7.66 11.95
CA ASP A 209 -2.48 -6.31 12.42
C ASP A 209 -1.92 -5.27 11.44
N PHE A 210 -0.71 -5.48 10.93
CA PHE A 210 -0.10 -4.63 9.90
C PHE A 210 -0.94 -4.59 8.62
N SER A 211 -1.38 -5.75 8.11
CA SER A 211 -2.20 -5.83 6.90
C SER A 211 -3.53 -5.10 7.07
N TYR A 212 -4.21 -5.33 8.19
CA TYR A 212 -5.48 -4.69 8.52
C TYR A 212 -5.34 -3.17 8.67
N ASN A 213 -4.35 -2.72 9.44
CA ASN A 213 -4.10 -1.30 9.67
C ASN A 213 -3.71 -0.58 8.37
N THR A 214 -2.90 -1.23 7.53
CA THR A 214 -2.52 -0.68 6.22
C THR A 214 -3.75 -0.50 5.32
N LYS A 215 -4.61 -1.51 5.18
CA LYS A 215 -5.84 -1.40 4.39
C LYS A 215 -6.82 -0.38 4.94
N THR A 216 -6.93 -0.28 6.26
CA THR A 216 -7.76 0.72 6.93
C THR A 216 -7.27 2.13 6.62
N ARG A 217 -5.95 2.37 6.70
CA ARG A 217 -5.32 3.65 6.38
C ARG A 217 -5.45 4.03 4.90
N GLU A 218 -5.23 3.09 3.98
CA GLU A 218 -5.46 3.34 2.54
C GLU A 218 -6.90 3.78 2.28
N THR A 219 -7.86 3.10 2.91
CA THR A 219 -9.28 3.42 2.74
C THR A 219 -9.65 4.75 3.38
N SER A 220 -9.10 5.08 4.56
CA SER A 220 -9.37 6.35 5.23
C SER A 220 -8.83 7.53 4.42
N ILE A 221 -7.63 7.39 3.86
CA ILE A 221 -7.04 8.39 2.96
C ILE A 221 -7.91 8.58 1.71
N ALA A 222 -8.35 7.49 1.08
CA ALA A 222 -9.24 7.57 -0.08
C ALA A 222 -10.56 8.29 0.24
N ARG A 223 -11.19 7.97 1.37
CA ARG A 223 -12.42 8.66 1.82
C ARG A 223 -12.17 10.14 2.09
N HIS A 224 -11.05 10.48 2.74
CA HIS A 224 -10.68 11.85 3.03
C HIS A 224 -10.48 12.68 1.77
N TYR A 225 -9.76 12.16 0.76
CA TYR A 225 -9.60 12.87 -0.51
C TYR A 225 -10.91 13.06 -1.26
N ASN A 226 -11.78 12.05 -1.28
CA ASN A 226 -13.11 12.19 -1.90
C ASN A 226 -13.95 13.27 -1.21
N LYS A 227 -13.87 13.35 0.13
CA LYS A 227 -14.52 14.42 0.88
C LYS A 227 -13.99 15.79 0.47
N LEU A 228 -12.66 15.97 0.44
CA LEU A 228 -12.06 17.27 0.06
C LEU A 228 -12.46 17.69 -1.36
N LEU A 229 -12.46 16.75 -2.31
CA LEU A 229 -12.92 17.02 -3.68
C LEU A 229 -14.40 17.42 -3.73
N GLN A 230 -15.22 16.85 -2.87
CA GLN A 230 -16.63 17.20 -2.79
C GLN A 230 -16.80 18.59 -2.17
N ASP A 231 -16.10 18.87 -1.08
CA ASP A 231 -16.10 20.17 -0.41
C ASP A 231 -15.65 21.30 -1.38
N GLU A 232 -14.63 21.05 -2.22
CA GLU A 232 -14.21 22.00 -3.27
C GLU A 232 -15.30 22.23 -4.32
N LYS A 233 -15.96 21.17 -4.81
CA LYS A 233 -17.07 21.29 -5.77
C LYS A 233 -18.23 22.09 -5.18
N ASP A 234 -18.57 21.83 -3.93
CA ASP A 234 -19.67 22.50 -3.25
C ASP A 234 -19.33 23.97 -2.97
N ALA A 235 -18.08 24.28 -2.61
CA ALA A 235 -17.59 25.66 -2.47
C ALA A 235 -17.62 26.42 -3.82
N HIS A 236 -17.20 25.77 -4.90
CA HIS A 236 -17.28 26.36 -6.25
C HIS A 236 -18.72 26.62 -6.69
N LEU A 237 -19.65 25.71 -6.39
CA LEU A 237 -21.07 25.91 -6.66
C LEU A 237 -21.63 27.07 -5.82
N ALA A 238 -21.32 27.12 -4.53
CA ALA A 238 -21.76 28.19 -3.64
C ALA A 238 -21.31 29.57 -4.11
N ALA A 239 -20.04 29.72 -4.51
CA ALA A 239 -19.51 30.99 -5.02
C ALA A 239 -20.21 31.46 -6.30
N ARG A 240 -20.60 30.54 -7.19
CA ARG A 240 -21.37 30.87 -8.41
C ARG A 240 -22.79 31.31 -8.06
N LEU A 241 -23.46 30.57 -7.18
CA LEU A 241 -24.80 30.91 -6.72
C LEU A 241 -24.83 32.27 -6.02
N GLU A 242 -23.81 32.58 -5.22
CA GLU A 242 -23.66 33.89 -4.58
C GLU A 242 -23.51 35.01 -5.61
N LYS A 243 -22.67 34.81 -6.63
CA LYS A 243 -22.52 35.78 -7.73
C LYS A 243 -23.85 36.04 -8.44
N ASP A 244 -24.58 34.98 -8.78
CA ASP A 244 -25.87 35.09 -9.47
C ASP A 244 -26.91 35.81 -8.61
N ASP A 245 -26.92 35.56 -7.29
CA ASP A 245 -27.77 36.26 -6.33
C ASP A 245 -27.43 37.77 -6.25
N TRP A 246 -26.15 38.13 -6.20
CA TRP A 246 -25.71 39.53 -6.25
C TRP A 246 -26.10 40.21 -7.56
N HIS A 247 -25.91 39.52 -8.69
CA HIS A 247 -26.30 40.03 -10.00
C HIS A 247 -27.82 40.24 -10.09
N ALA A 248 -28.62 39.30 -9.58
CA ALA A 248 -30.08 39.43 -9.55
C ALA A 248 -30.54 40.61 -8.68
N LYS A 249 -29.92 40.79 -7.51
CA LYS A 249 -30.16 41.95 -6.62
C LYS A 249 -29.81 43.27 -7.32
N PHE A 250 -28.67 43.34 -7.99
CA PHE A 250 -28.26 44.52 -8.73
C PHE A 250 -29.24 44.86 -9.86
N MET A 251 -29.65 43.87 -10.67
CA MET A 251 -30.63 44.10 -11.73
C MET A 251 -31.95 44.61 -11.18
N ARG A 252 -32.45 44.04 -10.08
CA ARG A 252 -33.64 44.54 -9.38
C ARG A 252 -33.48 46.01 -8.94
N THR A 253 -32.34 46.39 -8.39
CA THR A 253 -32.10 47.78 -7.99
C THR A 253 -32.02 48.73 -9.18
N VAL A 254 -31.44 48.31 -10.31
CA VAL A 254 -31.37 49.11 -11.54
C VAL A 254 -32.78 49.31 -12.11
N ASP A 255 -33.62 48.27 -12.11
CA ASP A 255 -35.00 48.38 -12.58
C ASP A 255 -35.82 49.31 -11.67
N MET A 256 -35.65 49.22 -10.35
CA MET A 256 -36.25 50.19 -9.42
C MET A 256 -35.79 51.62 -9.67
N LEU A 257 -34.50 51.83 -10.01
CA LEU A 257 -33.96 53.15 -10.33
C LEU A 257 -34.54 53.71 -11.64
N ARG A 258 -34.63 52.88 -12.68
CA ARG A 258 -35.26 53.25 -13.96
C ARG A 258 -36.71 53.63 -13.76
N GLU A 259 -37.44 52.84 -12.97
CA GLU A 259 -38.85 53.11 -12.67
C GLU A 259 -39.03 54.40 -11.85
N ALA A 260 -38.19 54.62 -10.83
CA ALA A 260 -38.21 55.86 -10.07
C ALA A 260 -37.91 57.09 -10.95
N TYR A 261 -36.97 56.96 -11.90
CA TYR A 261 -36.67 58.02 -12.86
C TYR A 261 -37.84 58.26 -13.82
N ARG A 262 -38.48 57.20 -14.33
CA ARG A 262 -39.69 57.30 -15.17
C ARG A 262 -40.80 58.06 -14.44
N LEU A 263 -41.11 57.66 -13.19
CA LEU A 263 -42.14 58.30 -12.38
C LEU A 263 -41.85 59.78 -12.11
N ARG A 264 -40.57 60.13 -11.86
CA ARG A 264 -40.15 61.54 -11.72
C ARG A 264 -40.38 62.34 -13.00
N CYS A 265 -40.02 61.79 -14.16
CA CYS A 265 -40.24 62.46 -15.44
C CYS A 265 -41.74 62.63 -15.75
N GLU A 266 -42.57 61.63 -15.44
CA GLU A 266 -44.03 61.70 -15.61
C GLU A 266 -44.69 62.75 -14.71
N GLU A 267 -44.20 62.93 -13.48
CA GLU A 267 -44.66 63.98 -12.57
C GLU A 267 -44.33 65.38 -13.10
N GLU A 268 -43.14 65.58 -13.65
CA GLU A 268 -42.67 66.86 -14.18
C GLU A 268 -43.35 67.23 -15.52
N GLU A 269 -43.73 66.24 -16.33
CA GLU A 269 -44.35 66.45 -17.64
C GLU A 269 -45.76 67.09 -17.57
N VAL A 270 -46.57 66.71 -16.57
CA VAL A 270 -47.98 67.14 -16.50
C VAL A 270 -48.12 68.67 -16.33
N PRO A 271 -47.46 69.32 -15.36
CA PRO A 271 -47.50 70.78 -15.23
C PRO A 271 -46.98 71.50 -16.48
N ILE A 272 -45.89 71.02 -17.08
CA ILE A 272 -45.28 71.59 -18.29
C ILE A 272 -46.30 71.59 -19.44
N ARG A 273 -46.98 70.46 -19.67
CA ARG A 273 -47.98 70.32 -20.72
C ARG A 273 -49.19 71.24 -20.51
N VAL A 274 -49.66 71.38 -19.27
CA VAL A 274 -50.80 72.25 -18.94
C VAL A 274 -50.44 73.72 -19.16
N ILE A 275 -49.29 74.17 -18.67
CA ILE A 275 -48.84 75.56 -18.84
C ILE A 275 -48.66 75.88 -20.33
N ALA A 276 -48.00 74.99 -21.09
CA ALA A 276 -47.83 75.17 -22.53
C ALA A 276 -49.18 75.20 -23.28
N GLY A 277 -50.15 74.35 -22.89
CA GLY A 277 -51.51 74.36 -23.45
C GLY A 277 -52.23 75.68 -23.18
N LEU A 278 -52.20 76.16 -21.94
CA LEU A 278 -52.81 77.44 -21.55
C LEU A 278 -52.16 78.63 -22.28
N GLN A 279 -50.83 78.63 -22.45
CA GLN A 279 -50.15 79.67 -23.24
C GLN A 279 -50.61 79.67 -24.70
N ASN A 280 -50.73 78.50 -25.33
CA ASN A 280 -51.23 78.39 -26.70
C ASN A 280 -52.67 78.91 -26.83
N GLU A 281 -53.53 78.64 -25.85
CA GLU A 281 -54.88 79.20 -25.79
C GLU A 281 -54.86 80.73 -25.67
N VAL A 282 -54.05 81.28 -24.77
CA VAL A 282 -53.89 82.74 -24.60
C VAL A 282 -53.40 83.39 -25.90
N ARG A 283 -52.39 82.81 -26.57
CA ARG A 283 -51.90 83.28 -27.87
C ARG A 283 -52.99 83.25 -28.93
N ALA A 284 -53.81 82.19 -28.98
CA ALA A 284 -54.95 82.10 -29.88
C ALA A 284 -56.00 83.18 -29.60
N TYR A 285 -56.34 83.42 -28.32
CA TYR A 285 -57.28 84.49 -27.94
C TYR A 285 -56.75 85.88 -28.30
N ARG A 286 -55.46 86.16 -28.07
CA ARG A 286 -54.84 87.43 -28.49
C ARG A 286 -54.90 87.63 -30.00
N SER A 287 -54.62 86.56 -30.76
CA SER A 287 -54.71 86.57 -32.22
C SER A 287 -56.14 86.85 -32.70
N CYS A 288 -57.15 86.21 -32.10
CA CYS A 288 -58.56 86.46 -32.43
C CYS A 288 -59.04 87.88 -32.09
N LEU A 289 -58.47 88.49 -31.04
CA LEU A 289 -58.77 89.86 -30.63
C LEU A 289 -57.96 90.92 -31.40
N GLY A 290 -57.06 90.50 -32.30
CA GLY A 290 -56.20 91.40 -33.07
C GLY A 290 -55.15 92.12 -32.23
N MET A 291 -54.80 91.57 -31.06
CA MET A 291 -53.75 92.12 -30.19
C MET A 291 -52.37 91.62 -30.63
N GLU A 292 -51.33 92.43 -30.40
CA GLU A 292 -49.95 92.06 -30.70
C GLU A 292 -49.52 90.83 -29.86
N ALA A 293 -48.67 89.98 -30.45
CA ALA A 293 -48.11 88.84 -29.75
C ALA A 293 -47.30 89.32 -28.53
N GLU A 294 -47.50 88.65 -27.39
CA GLU A 294 -46.70 88.92 -26.20
C GLU A 294 -45.25 88.51 -26.45
N LYS A 295 -44.30 89.25 -25.89
CA LYS A 295 -42.91 88.80 -25.92
C LYS A 295 -42.80 87.54 -25.04
N PRO A 296 -42.03 86.52 -25.44
CA PRO A 296 -41.90 85.30 -24.66
C PRO A 296 -41.54 85.55 -23.19
N GLU A 297 -40.63 86.50 -22.92
CA GLU A 297 -40.16 86.86 -21.58
C GLU A 297 -41.24 87.52 -20.69
N GLU A 298 -42.32 88.03 -21.29
CA GLU A 298 -43.43 88.70 -20.59
C GLU A 298 -44.62 87.74 -20.38
N GLU A 299 -44.58 86.52 -20.94
CA GLU A 299 -45.64 85.52 -20.82
C GLU A 299 -45.62 84.81 -19.45
N PHE A 300 -46.80 84.67 -18.83
CA PHE A 300 -46.94 83.88 -17.61
C PHE A 300 -46.58 82.41 -17.86
N GLY A 301 -45.67 81.86 -17.05
CA GLY A 301 -45.18 80.49 -17.18
C GLY A 301 -43.89 80.35 -18.01
N TRP A 302 -43.37 81.44 -18.57
CA TRP A 302 -42.12 81.43 -19.34
C TRP A 302 -40.93 80.88 -18.55
N GLU A 303 -40.80 81.21 -17.26
CA GLU A 303 -39.70 80.71 -16.42
C GLU A 303 -39.65 79.19 -16.27
N ILE A 304 -40.78 78.51 -16.41
CA ILE A 304 -40.89 77.04 -16.30
C ILE A 304 -40.66 76.38 -17.66
N LEU A 305 -40.99 77.08 -18.75
CA LEU A 305 -40.92 76.55 -20.11
C LEU A 305 -39.61 76.88 -20.84
N LYS A 306 -38.83 77.85 -20.35
CA LYS A 306 -37.55 78.27 -20.96
C LYS A 306 -36.52 77.13 -21.08
N ASP A 307 -36.57 76.15 -20.17
CA ASP A 307 -35.63 75.03 -20.09
C ASP A 307 -36.16 73.76 -20.80
N VAL A 308 -37.37 73.82 -21.37
CA VAL A 308 -37.98 72.70 -22.10
C VAL A 308 -37.47 72.72 -23.56
N PRO A 309 -37.00 71.59 -24.13
CA PRO A 309 -36.42 71.54 -25.48
C PRO A 309 -37.33 72.00 -26.63
N ASN A 310 -38.63 72.18 -26.39
CA ASN A 310 -39.62 72.67 -27.34
C ASN A 310 -40.24 74.04 -26.94
N GLY A 311 -39.73 74.70 -25.89
CA GLY A 311 -40.27 75.97 -25.37
C GLY A 311 -39.74 77.22 -26.09
N SER A 312 -38.63 77.11 -26.81
CA SER A 312 -38.17 78.14 -27.73
C SER A 312 -38.94 77.98 -29.05
N GLY A 313 -40.06 78.67 -29.18
CA GLY A 313 -40.65 78.94 -30.47
C GLY A 313 -39.64 79.73 -31.32
N GLU A 314 -38.87 79.01 -32.13
CA GLU A 314 -38.43 79.60 -33.39
C GLU A 314 -39.68 79.81 -34.27
N PRO A 315 -39.79 80.98 -34.92
CA PRO A 315 -40.95 81.36 -35.72
C PRO A 315 -41.20 80.44 -36.92
#